data_AF-W9ZX46-F1
#
_entry.id   AF-W9ZX46-F1
#
_cell.length_a   1.000
_cell.length_b   1.000
_cell.length_c   1.000
_cell.angle_alpha   90.00
_cell.angle_beta   90.00
_cell.angle_gamma   90.00
#
_symmetry.space_group_name_H-M   'P 1'
#
loop_
_entity.id
_entity.type
_entity.pdbx_description
1 polymer ?
#
loop_
_entity_poly.entity_id
_entity_poly.type
_entity_poly.pdbx_seq_one_letter_code
_entity_poly.pdbx_strand_id
1 'polypeptide(L)'
;MVIGQIFVAICPPGMKGTGSAEDFFKACLAIPVTLLFWASGYFRKGTGWVSIDRIDLDTGRREHDWDQVNAYRAKVASWPAWRRAIHKIM
;
A
#
# COMPACT_ATOMS: atom_id res chain seq x y z
N MET A 1 -18.96 -12.68 3.91
CA MET A 1 -19.28 -13.09 5.29
C MET A 1 -20.01 -12.00 6.09
N VAL A 2 -19.61 -10.72 6.00
CA VAL A 2 -20.23 -9.60 6.79
C VAL A 2 -21.69 -9.31 6.41
N ILE A 3 -22.05 -9.32 5.13
CA ILE A 3 -23.44 -9.02 4.68
C ILE A 3 -24.45 -10.02 5.25
N GLY A 4 -24.06 -11.30 5.38
CA GLY A 4 -24.93 -12.33 5.97
C GLY A 4 -25.19 -12.12 7.46
N GLN A 5 -24.20 -11.62 8.22
CA GLN A 5 -24.36 -11.31 9.64
C GLN A 5 -25.30 -10.11 9.86
N ILE A 6 -25.27 -9.12 8.97
CA ILE A 6 -26.21 -7.99 8.99
C ILE A 6 -27.65 -8.47 8.78
N PHE A 7 -27.87 -9.41 7.84
CA PHE A 7 -29.19 -9.99 7.60
C PHE A 7 -29.71 -10.79 8.82
N VAL A 8 -28.86 -11.64 9.41
CA VAL A 8 -29.19 -12.41 10.62
C VAL A 8 -29.44 -11.52 11.83
N ALA A 9 -28.74 -10.38 11.94
CA ALA A 9 -28.96 -9.39 12.98
C ALA A 9 -30.32 -8.67 12.85
N ILE A 10 -30.81 -8.45 11.62
CA ILE A 10 -32.11 -7.82 11.35
C ILE A 10 -33.26 -8.83 11.47
N CYS A 11 -33.05 -10.06 10.99
CA CYS A 11 -34.04 -11.13 11.00
C CYS A 11 -33.43 -12.40 11.63
N PRO A 12 -33.43 -12.49 12.97
CA PRO A 12 -32.86 -13.64 13.66
C PRO A 12 -33.68 -14.91 13.39
N PRO A 13 -33.03 -16.05 13.13
CA PRO A 13 -33.73 -17.30 12.86
C PRO A 13 -34.53 -17.74 14.10
N GLY A 14 -35.83 -18.01 13.93
CA GLY A 14 -36.72 -18.48 14.99
C GLY A 14 -37.66 -17.43 15.57
N MET A 15 -37.58 -16.17 15.16
CA MET A 15 -38.57 -15.13 15.50
C MET A 15 -39.47 -14.79 14.31
N LYS A 16 -40.77 -14.60 14.56
CA LYS A 16 -41.71 -14.00 13.59
C LYS A 16 -41.66 -12.48 13.72
N GLY A 17 -40.75 -11.82 13.00
CA GLY A 17 -40.66 -10.36 12.95
C GLY A 17 -39.24 -9.85 12.73
N THR A 18 -39.07 -8.51 12.75
CA THR A 18 -37.76 -7.86 12.75
C THR A 18 -37.21 -7.83 14.18
N GLY A 19 -35.90 -8.12 14.34
CA GLY A 19 -35.22 -8.05 15.63
C GLY A 19 -35.21 -6.64 16.24
N SER A 20 -34.97 -6.54 17.56
CA SER A 20 -34.85 -5.26 18.25
C SER A 20 -33.57 -4.53 17.82
N ALA A 21 -33.60 -3.19 17.83
CA ALA A 21 -32.43 -2.36 17.55
C ALA A 21 -31.25 -2.67 18.50
N GLU A 22 -31.55 -3.05 19.75
CA GLU A 22 -30.51 -3.41 20.73
C GLU A 22 -29.74 -4.66 20.32
N ASP A 23 -30.44 -5.70 19.83
CA ASP A 23 -29.82 -6.94 19.40
C ASP A 23 -29.00 -6.77 18.11
N PHE A 24 -29.46 -5.88 17.22
CA PHE A 24 -28.71 -5.50 16.03
C PHE A 24 -27.35 -4.88 16.39
N PHE A 25 -27.32 -3.93 17.31
CA PHE A 25 -26.07 -3.29 17.73
C PHE A 25 -25.15 -4.24 18.51
N LYS A 26 -25.70 -5.20 19.26
CA LYS A 26 -24.91 -6.26 19.91
C LYS A 26 -24.26 -7.19 18.88
N ALA A 27 -25.00 -7.62 17.86
CA ALA A 27 -24.50 -8.49 16.79
C ALA A 27 -23.48 -7.77 15.88
N CYS A 28 -23.64 -6.46 15.66
CA CYS A 28 -22.77 -5.65 14.80
C CYS A 28 -21.73 -4.82 15.58
N LEU A 29 -21.51 -5.08 16.87
CA LEU A 29 -20.65 -4.27 17.77
C LEU A 29 -19.20 -4.14 17.27
N ALA A 30 -18.69 -5.15 16.56
CA ALA A 30 -17.33 -5.12 16.02
C ALA A 30 -17.11 -3.97 15.02
N ILE A 31 -18.14 -3.57 14.27
CA ILE A 31 -18.04 -2.52 13.24
C ILE A 31 -17.69 -1.15 13.85
N PRO A 32 -18.48 -0.58 14.79
CA PRO A 32 -18.17 0.71 15.38
C PRO A 32 -16.86 0.69 16.18
N VAL A 33 -16.56 -0.42 16.86
CA VAL A 33 -15.32 -0.57 17.63
C VAL A 33 -14.10 -0.52 16.71
N THR A 34 -14.08 -1.30 15.63
CA THR A 34 -12.98 -1.30 14.66
C THR A 34 -12.82 0.06 13.97
N LEU A 35 -13.93 0.71 13.59
CA LEU A 35 -13.89 2.05 12.99
C LEU A 35 -13.29 3.09 13.94
N LEU A 36 -13.63 3.03 15.23
CA LEU A 36 -13.09 3.94 16.24
C LEU A 36 -11.57 3.77 16.38
N PHE A 37 -11.09 2.53 16.54
CA PHE A 37 -9.65 2.27 16.64
C PHE A 37 -8.89 2.66 15.37
N TRP A 38 -9.46 2.39 14.18
CA TRP A 38 -8.89 2.80 12.92
C TRP A 38 -8.81 4.33 12.80
N ALA A 39 -9.89 5.03 13.14
CA ALA A 39 -9.94 6.49 13.13
C ALA A 39 -8.92 7.08 14.11
N SER A 40 -8.84 6.60 15.35
CA SER A 40 -7.83 7.05 16.31
C SER A 40 -6.40 6.82 15.80
N GLY A 41 -6.14 5.68 15.15
CA GLY A 41 -4.85 5.40 14.51
C GLY A 41 -4.56 6.34 13.34
N TYR A 42 -5.56 6.64 12.53
CA TYR A 42 -5.47 7.57 11.40
C TYR A 42 -5.17 8.99 11.87
N PHE A 43 -5.88 9.49 12.89
CA PHE A 43 -5.62 10.80 13.49
C PHE A 43 -4.24 10.88 14.13
N ARG A 44 -3.77 9.80 14.80
CA ARG A 44 -2.43 9.77 15.42
C ARG A 44 -1.30 9.76 14.39
N LYS A 45 -1.48 9.15 13.22
CA LYS A 45 -0.43 9.03 12.20
C LYS A 45 -0.15 10.36 11.49
N GLY A 46 -1.09 11.30 11.50
CA GLY A 46 -0.92 12.69 11.05
C GLY A 46 -0.63 12.88 9.55
N THR A 47 -0.22 11.81 8.85
CA THR A 47 -0.07 11.76 7.40
C THR A 47 -1.37 11.22 6.81
N GLY A 48 -2.21 12.13 6.34
CA GLY A 48 -3.37 11.77 5.53
C GLY A 48 -2.96 11.17 4.19
N TRP A 49 -3.87 11.21 3.22
CA TRP A 49 -3.52 10.94 1.83
C TRP A 49 -2.45 11.94 1.34
N VAL A 50 -1.24 11.45 1.08
CA VAL A 50 -0.17 12.22 0.45
C VAL A 50 -0.37 12.12 -1.06
N SER A 51 -0.65 13.25 -1.70
CA SER A 51 -0.73 13.31 -3.15
C SER A 51 0.64 13.02 -3.78
N ILE A 52 0.65 12.38 -4.95
CA ILE A 52 1.88 11.93 -5.63
C ILE A 52 2.85 13.10 -5.87
N ASP A 53 2.34 14.30 -6.12
CA ASP A 53 3.11 15.54 -6.30
C ASP A 53 3.93 15.97 -5.07
N ARG A 54 3.59 15.46 -3.88
CA ARG A 54 4.28 15.78 -2.62
C ARG A 54 5.28 14.72 -2.20
N ILE A 55 5.40 13.64 -2.96
CA ILE A 55 6.37 12.58 -2.68
C ILE A 55 7.73 13.07 -3.17
N ASP A 56 8.62 13.38 -2.23
CA ASP A 56 10.00 13.71 -2.51
C ASP A 56 10.76 12.47 -2.97
N LEU A 57 11.10 12.43 -4.26
CA LEU A 57 11.88 11.36 -4.90
C LEU A 57 13.36 11.75 -5.09
N ASP A 58 13.71 12.99 -4.77
CA ASP A 58 15.02 13.56 -5.05
C ASP A 58 15.93 13.50 -3.81
N THR A 59 15.37 13.62 -2.60
CA THR A 59 16.15 13.52 -1.35
C THR A 59 16.68 12.10 -1.12
N GLY A 60 17.98 12.00 -0.86
CA GLY A 60 18.65 10.72 -0.59
C GLY A 60 18.93 9.90 -1.84
N ARG A 61 18.63 10.42 -3.03
CA ARG A 61 19.10 9.80 -4.28
C ARG A 61 20.62 9.85 -4.28
N ARG A 62 21.27 8.68 -4.35
CA ARG A 62 22.72 8.62 -4.53
C ARG A 62 23.06 9.38 -5.80
N GLU A 63 23.92 10.39 -5.68
CA GLU A 63 24.56 11.00 -6.85
C GLU A 63 25.29 9.88 -7.59
N HIS A 64 24.86 9.61 -8.81
CA HIS A 64 25.56 8.65 -9.65
C HIS A 64 26.82 9.35 -10.14
N ASP A 65 28.00 8.77 -9.89
CA ASP A 65 29.26 9.27 -10.42
C ASP A 65 29.28 9.07 -11.94
N TRP A 66 28.70 10.04 -12.64
CA TRP A 66 28.57 10.04 -14.09
C TRP A 66 29.94 10.09 -14.78
N ASP A 67 30.95 10.66 -14.12
CA ASP A 67 32.31 10.73 -14.66
C ASP A 67 32.95 9.35 -14.70
N GLN A 68 32.82 8.57 -13.62
CA GLN A 68 33.30 7.19 -13.58
C GLN A 68 32.58 6.32 -14.62
N VAL A 69 31.27 6.48 -14.75
CA VAL A 69 30.45 5.73 -15.71
C VAL A 69 30.82 6.07 -17.15
N ASN A 70 31.01 7.36 -17.45
CA ASN A 70 31.41 7.82 -18.78
C ASN A 70 32.83 7.40 -19.12
N ALA A 71 33.76 7.48 -18.17
CA ALA A 71 35.14 7.00 -18.34
C ALA A 71 35.18 5.48 -18.63
N TYR A 72 34.36 4.70 -17.92
CA TYR A 72 34.24 3.27 -18.17
C TYR A 72 33.61 2.98 -19.55
N ARG A 73 32.56 3.71 -19.93
CA ARG A 73 31.94 3.59 -21.27
C ARG A 73 32.93 3.93 -22.39
N ALA A 74 33.73 4.98 -22.22
CA ALA A 74 34.78 5.36 -23.17
C ALA A 74 35.87 4.29 -23.28
N LYS A 75 36.27 3.69 -22.14
CA LYS A 75 37.22 2.56 -22.11
C LYS A 75 36.65 1.33 -22.82
N VAL A 76 35.39 0.99 -22.62
CA VAL A 76 34.75 -0.13 -23.33
C VAL A 76 34.60 0.17 -24.82
N ALA A 77 34.32 1.44 -25.19
CA ALA A 77 34.24 1.86 -26.59
C ALA A 77 35.57 1.75 -27.33
N SER A 78 36.71 1.97 -26.66
CA SER A 78 38.04 1.84 -27.25
C SER A 78 38.48 0.39 -27.49
N TRP A 79 37.72 -0.60 -27.03
CA TRP A 79 38.06 -2.01 -27.22
C TRP A 79 37.75 -2.53 -28.64
N PRO A 80 38.48 -3.56 -29.09
CA PRO A 80 38.16 -4.29 -30.31
C PRO A 80 36.72 -4.87 -30.30
N ALA A 81 36.10 -4.95 -31.48
CA ALA A 81 34.71 -5.36 -31.63
C ALA A 81 34.39 -6.74 -31.02
N TRP A 82 35.30 -7.71 -31.14
CA TRP A 82 35.14 -9.05 -30.54
C TRP A 82 35.06 -9.00 -29.01
N ARG A 83 35.90 -8.17 -28.38
CA ARG A 83 35.93 -8.02 -26.92
C ARG A 83 34.68 -7.32 -26.41
N ARG A 84 34.15 -6.35 -27.16
CA ARG A 84 32.87 -5.69 -26.85
C ARG A 84 31.69 -6.65 -26.96
N ALA A 85 31.71 -7.58 -27.93
CA ALA A 85 30.67 -8.58 -28.10
C ALA A 85 30.64 -9.57 -26.91
N ILE A 86 31.80 -10.09 -26.50
CA ILE A 86 31.90 -10.98 -25.33
C ILE A 86 31.41 -10.27 -24.06
N HIS A 87 31.83 -9.02 -23.84
CA HIS A 87 31.44 -8.22 -22.68
C HIS A 87 29.94 -7.86 -22.61
N LYS A 88 29.19 -8.00 -23.71
CA LYS A 88 27.73 -7.78 -23.71
C LYS A 88 26.94 -9.06 -23.39
N ILE A 89 27.56 -10.22 -23.53
CA ILE A 89 26.92 -11.54 -23.40
C ILE A 89 27.16 -12.13 -22.00
N MET A 90 28.29 -11.79 -21.38
CA MET A 90 28.64 -12.14 -20.00
C MET A 90 28.23 -11.03 -19.03
#